data_AF-A0A128F1K8-F1
#
_entry.id   AF-A0A128F1K8-F1
#
_cell.length_a   1.000
_cell.length_b   1.000
_cell.length_c   1.000
_cell.angle_alpha   90.00
_cell.angle_beta   90.00
_cell.angle_gamma   90.00
#
_symmetry.space_group_name_H-M   'P 1'
#
loop_
_entity.id
_entity.type
_entity.pdbx_description
1 polymer ?
#
loop_
_entity_poly.entity_id
_entity_poly.type
_entity_poly.pdbx_seq_one_letter_code
_entity_poly.pdbx_strand_id
1 'polypeptide(L)'
;MGKPVSLLGHMHVCPKVEPGPVPHVGGPIIDAGQSLVKVNGIPVAVVGGKAICTGVGMPDDLKQGSSLVKIDGKAVVRMGDGCAHGGQVVQGWPTITMS
;
A
#
# COMPACT_ATOMS: atom_id res chain seq x y z
N MET A 1 19.57 -1.06 0.62
CA MET A 1 18.95 -0.06 1.53
C MET A 1 17.57 -0.59 1.91
N GLY A 2 17.20 -0.58 3.19
CA GLY A 2 15.86 -1.02 3.61
C GLY A 2 14.77 -0.06 3.14
N LYS A 3 13.59 -0.56 2.78
CA LYS A 3 12.41 0.26 2.46
C LYS A 3 11.52 0.38 3.70
N PRO A 4 11.02 1.58 4.05
CA PRO A 4 10.06 1.77 5.14
C PRO A 4 8.78 0.96 4.98
N VAL A 5 8.27 0.34 6.06
CA VAL A 5 6.99 -0.39 6.04
C VAL A 5 5.80 0.54 5.91
N SER A 6 4.78 0.13 5.17
CA SER A 6 3.57 0.92 4.98
C SER A 6 2.50 0.54 6.00
N LEU A 7 1.76 1.52 6.50
CA LEU A 7 0.72 1.33 7.51
C LEU A 7 -0.65 1.69 6.93
N LEU A 8 -1.72 1.26 7.59
CA LEU A 8 -3.07 1.76 7.34
C LEU A 8 -3.06 3.30 7.36
N GLY A 9 -3.69 3.92 6.36
CA GLY A 9 -3.73 5.37 6.18
C GLY A 9 -2.57 5.95 5.35
N HIS A 10 -1.47 5.22 5.11
CA HIS A 10 -0.39 5.71 4.25
C HIS A 10 -0.83 5.83 2.79
N MET A 11 -0.25 6.79 2.07
CA MET A 11 -0.69 7.13 0.72
C MET A 11 -0.06 6.26 -0.36
N HIS A 12 -0.85 5.95 -1.39
CA HIS A 12 -0.37 5.54 -2.71
C HIS A 12 -0.62 6.64 -3.75
N VAL A 13 0.11 6.56 -4.86
CA VAL A 13 -0.13 7.36 -6.07
C VAL A 13 -0.54 6.43 -7.20
N CYS A 14 -1.44 6.88 -8.07
CA CYS A 14 -1.99 6.07 -9.14
C CYS A 14 -1.92 6.82 -10.48
N PRO A 15 -1.13 6.36 -11.47
CA PRO A 15 -0.94 7.05 -12.75
C PRO A 15 -1.98 6.65 -13.82
N LYS A 16 -2.90 5.73 -13.50
CA LYS A 16 -3.85 5.18 -14.48
C LYS A 16 -4.80 6.27 -14.98
N VAL A 17 -5.08 6.25 -16.27
CA VAL A 17 -6.11 7.08 -16.90
C VAL A 17 -6.99 6.16 -17.71
N GLU A 18 -8.29 6.15 -17.41
CA GLU A 18 -9.26 5.33 -18.15
C GLU A 18 -9.70 6.05 -19.45
N PRO A 19 -10.34 5.35 -20.41
CA PRO A 19 -10.92 5.99 -21.58
C PRO A 19 -12.02 6.98 -21.18
N GLY A 20 -11.92 8.22 -21.68
CA GLY A 20 -12.65 9.38 -21.13
C GLY A 20 -11.88 9.94 -19.93
N PRO A 21 -11.65 11.26 -19.81
CA PRO A 21 -10.62 11.83 -18.92
C PRO A 21 -11.00 11.69 -17.43
N VAL A 22 -10.85 10.48 -16.90
CA VAL A 22 -11.07 10.12 -15.50
C VAL A 22 -9.70 9.75 -14.93
N PRO A 23 -8.90 10.75 -14.52
CA PRO A 23 -7.57 10.49 -13.99
C PRO A 23 -7.69 9.81 -12.64
N HIS A 24 -6.95 8.73 -12.46
CA HIS A 24 -6.62 8.26 -11.13
C HIS A 24 -5.69 9.28 -10.46
N VAL A 25 -5.62 9.25 -9.13
CA VAL A 25 -4.79 10.18 -8.35
C VAL A 25 -3.98 9.41 -7.32
N GLY A 26 -4.66 8.54 -6.58
CA GLY A 26 -4.12 7.89 -5.41
C GLY A 26 -4.99 8.13 -4.20
N GLY A 27 -4.49 7.74 -3.04
CA GLY A 27 -5.20 7.87 -1.78
C GLY A 27 -4.66 6.94 -0.70
N PRO A 28 -5.23 6.99 0.50
CA PRO A 28 -4.74 6.22 1.64
C PRO A 28 -5.00 4.73 1.48
N ILE A 29 -4.17 3.92 2.14
CA ILE A 29 -4.48 2.52 2.46
C ILE A 29 -5.69 2.51 3.40
N ILE A 30 -6.79 1.90 2.97
CA ILE A 30 -8.05 1.82 3.72
C ILE A 30 -8.29 0.44 4.34
N ASP A 31 -7.56 -0.57 3.86
CA ASP A 31 -7.51 -1.90 4.44
C ASP A 31 -6.07 -2.40 4.43
N ALA A 32 -5.54 -2.73 5.60
CA ALA A 32 -4.19 -3.24 5.75
C ALA A 32 -4.07 -4.72 5.35
N GLY A 33 -5.18 -5.45 5.18
CA GLY A 33 -5.20 -6.87 4.84
C GLY A 33 -4.93 -7.81 6.03
N GLN A 34 -4.71 -7.23 7.22
CA GLN A 34 -4.49 -7.90 8.51
C GLN A 34 -4.69 -6.90 9.67
N SER A 35 -4.91 -7.39 10.90
CA SER A 35 -5.13 -6.55 12.09
C SER A 35 -4.27 -6.91 13.32
N LEU A 36 -3.38 -7.90 13.18
CA LEU A 36 -2.52 -8.45 14.23
C LEU A 36 -1.30 -7.55 14.52
N VAL A 37 -0.48 -7.29 13.51
CA VAL A 37 0.80 -6.56 13.66
C VAL A 37 0.56 -5.08 13.47
N LYS A 38 0.98 -4.29 14.46
CA LYS A 38 0.75 -2.85 14.50
C LYS A 38 2.03 -2.09 14.82
N VAL A 39 2.18 -0.92 14.22
CA VAL A 39 3.20 0.07 14.56
C VAL A 39 2.48 1.27 15.17
N ASN A 40 2.79 1.58 16.42
CA ASN A 40 2.11 2.63 17.19
C ASN A 40 0.57 2.49 17.17
N GLY A 41 0.07 1.26 17.32
CA GLY A 41 -1.37 0.97 17.27
C GLY A 41 -2.00 0.93 15.87
N ILE A 42 -1.26 1.28 14.81
CA ILE A 42 -1.76 1.30 13.42
C ILE A 42 -1.34 0.00 12.71
N PRO A 43 -2.26 -0.74 12.06
CA PRO A 43 -1.93 -1.98 11.34
C PRO A 43 -0.90 -1.79 10.23
N VAL A 44 0.04 -2.74 10.13
CA VAL A 44 0.99 -2.84 9.01
C VAL A 44 0.28 -3.39 7.78
N ALA A 45 0.46 -2.75 6.63
CA ALA A 45 -0.15 -3.20 5.39
C ALA A 45 0.56 -4.43 4.82
N VAL A 46 -0.21 -5.38 4.29
CA VAL A 46 0.28 -6.57 3.58
C VAL A 46 -0.38 -6.70 2.22
N VAL A 47 0.22 -7.53 1.35
CA VAL A 47 -0.39 -7.90 0.06
C VAL A 47 -1.77 -8.51 0.32
N GLY A 48 -2.76 -8.05 -0.46
CA GLY A 48 -4.18 -8.35 -0.25
C GLY A 48 -4.94 -7.29 0.55
N GLY A 49 -4.25 -6.29 1.11
CA GLY A 49 -4.87 -5.04 1.55
C GLY A 49 -5.27 -4.14 0.37
N LYS A 50 -5.91 -3.00 0.66
CA LYS A 50 -6.48 -2.09 -0.33
C LYS A 50 -6.18 -0.64 0.01
N ALA A 51 -5.86 0.15 -1.00
CA ALA A 51 -5.91 1.60 -0.94
C ALA A 51 -7.12 2.14 -1.70
N ILE A 52 -7.58 3.35 -1.38
CA ILE A 52 -8.65 3.99 -2.15
C ILE A 52 -8.03 4.89 -3.22
N CYS A 53 -8.36 4.68 -4.49
CA CYS A 53 -7.96 5.62 -5.55
C CYS A 53 -9.04 6.70 -5.67
N THR A 54 -8.77 7.89 -5.11
CA THR A 54 -9.78 8.95 -4.98
C THR A 54 -10.26 9.53 -6.30
N GLY A 55 -9.43 9.50 -7.36
CA GLY A 55 -9.81 9.99 -8.69
C GLY A 55 -10.99 9.22 -9.31
N VAL A 56 -11.14 7.94 -9.00
CA VAL A 56 -12.24 7.07 -9.47
C VAL A 56 -13.15 6.57 -8.34
N GLY A 57 -12.78 6.79 -7.08
CA GLY A 57 -13.53 6.32 -5.91
C GLY A 57 -13.51 4.80 -5.71
N MET A 58 -12.60 4.07 -6.37
CA MET A 58 -12.53 2.60 -6.32
C MET A 58 -11.29 2.11 -5.56
N PRO A 59 -11.37 0.96 -4.87
CA PRO A 59 -10.21 0.33 -4.25
C PRO A 59 -9.14 -0.07 -5.28
N ASP A 60 -7.87 0.07 -4.89
CA ASP A 60 -6.68 -0.38 -5.59
C ASP A 60 -5.94 -1.40 -4.70
N ASP A 61 -5.77 -2.62 -5.19
CA ASP A 61 -5.18 -3.70 -4.41
C ASP A 61 -3.67 -3.50 -4.23
N LEU A 62 -3.19 -3.73 -3.00
CA LEU A 62 -1.76 -3.79 -2.71
C LEU A 62 -1.21 -5.12 -3.26
N LYS A 63 -0.48 -5.04 -4.38
CA LYS A 63 -0.11 -6.21 -5.19
C LYS A 63 1.31 -6.69 -4.96
N GLN A 64 2.19 -5.83 -4.47
CA GLN A 64 3.60 -6.15 -4.22
C GLN A 64 3.96 -5.88 -2.76
N GLY A 65 4.95 -6.64 -2.26
CA GLY A 65 5.49 -6.50 -0.91
C GLY A 65 6.93 -7.03 -0.83
N SER A 66 7.43 -7.20 0.40
CA SER A 66 8.72 -7.84 0.68
C SER A 66 8.75 -9.29 0.18
N SER A 67 9.90 -9.71 -0.34
CA SER A 67 10.14 -11.10 -0.74
C SER A 67 10.44 -12.02 0.45
N LEU A 68 10.83 -11.46 1.60
CA LEU A 68 11.31 -12.21 2.76
C LEU A 68 10.37 -12.08 3.96
N VAL A 69 9.92 -10.85 4.24
CA VAL A 69 9.14 -10.57 5.44
C VAL A 69 7.66 -10.71 5.15
N LYS A 70 7.02 -11.60 5.90
CA LYS A 70 5.61 -11.92 5.78
C LYS A 70 4.92 -11.81 7.13
N ILE A 71 3.68 -11.36 7.13
CA ILE A 71 2.76 -11.41 8.26
C ILE A 71 1.62 -12.32 7.83
N ASP A 72 1.39 -13.39 8.59
CA ASP A 72 0.37 -14.40 8.26
C ASP A 72 0.48 -14.94 6.82
N GLY A 73 1.72 -15.23 6.39
CA GLY A 73 2.03 -15.70 5.04
C GLY A 73 1.91 -14.66 3.92
N LYS A 74 1.40 -13.45 4.22
CA LYS A 74 1.26 -12.35 3.24
C LYS A 74 2.46 -11.42 3.30
N ALA A 75 2.99 -11.04 2.15
CA ALA A 75 4.14 -10.16 2.05
C ALA A 75 3.85 -8.76 2.63
N VAL A 76 4.78 -8.22 3.41
CA VAL A 76 4.66 -6.86 3.99
C VAL A 76 4.80 -5.80 2.90
N VAL A 77 3.88 -4.83 2.85
CA VAL A 77 3.91 -3.72 1.88
C VAL A 77 4.82 -2.62 2.41
N ARG A 78 5.63 -2.05 1.54
CA ARG A 78 6.61 -1.01 1.86
C ARG A 78 6.47 0.18 0.91
N MET A 79 7.12 1.28 1.25
CA MET A 79 7.25 2.42 0.35
C MET A 79 7.92 1.98 -0.96
N GLY A 80 7.26 2.26 -2.09
CA GLY A 80 7.66 1.89 -3.44
C GLY A 80 7.21 0.50 -3.90
N ASP A 81 6.42 -0.23 -3.10
CA ASP A 81 5.79 -1.47 -3.58
C ASP A 81 4.49 -1.12 -4.36
N GLY A 82 4.26 -1.82 -5.46
CA GLY A 82 3.22 -1.52 -6.44
C GLY A 82 1.78 -1.90 -6.03
N CYS A 83 0.84 -1.18 -6.64
CA CYS A 83 -0.61 -1.39 -6.56
C CYS A 83 -1.17 -1.92 -7.90
N ALA A 84 -2.38 -2.48 -7.90
CA ALA A 84 -2.99 -3.12 -9.06
C ALA A 84 -3.30 -2.17 -10.22
N HIS A 85 -3.59 -0.89 -9.96
CA HIS A 85 -3.78 0.11 -11.01
C HIS A 85 -2.45 0.60 -11.63
N GLY A 86 -1.30 0.00 -11.29
CA GLY A 86 0.01 0.39 -11.79
C GLY A 86 0.66 1.54 -11.00
N GLY A 87 0.02 1.94 -9.90
CA GLY A 87 0.57 2.87 -8.92
C GLY A 87 1.52 2.23 -7.92
N GLN A 88 1.94 3.00 -6.92
CA GLN A 88 2.78 2.50 -5.82
C GLN A 88 2.49 3.23 -4.51
N VAL A 89 2.79 2.58 -3.38
CA VAL A 89 2.73 3.21 -2.05
C VAL A 89 3.90 4.20 -1.90
N VAL A 90 3.62 5.43 -1.46
CA VAL A 90 4.61 6.53 -1.39
C VAL A 90 4.92 6.99 0.03
N GLN A 91 4.34 6.34 1.03
CA GLN A 91 4.59 6.63 2.44
C GLN A 91 4.89 5.36 3.22
N GLY A 92 5.84 5.47 4.15
CA GLY A 92 6.20 4.38 5.04
C GLY A 92 6.73 4.92 6.37
N TRP A 93 6.74 4.07 7.39
CA TRP A 93 7.17 4.43 8.73
C TRP A 93 8.70 4.48 8.80
N PRO A 94 9.31 5.65 9.09
CA PRO A 94 10.72 5.89 8.79
C PRO A 94 11.70 5.03 9.59
N THR A 95 11.31 4.55 10.77
CA THR A 95 12.21 3.80 11.67
C THR A 95 12.11 2.28 11.52
N ILE A 96 11.15 1.78 10.75
CA ILE A 96 10.97 0.34 10.53
C ILE A 96 11.15 0.08 9.04
N THR A 97 12.33 -0.41 8.67
CA THR A 97 12.71 -0.63 7.27
C THR A 97 13.11 -2.07 7.03
N MET A 98 12.81 -2.61 5.84
CA MET A 98 13.17 -3.97 5.45
C MET A 98 13.38 -4.11 3.94
N SER A 99 14.20 -5.09 3.56
CA SER A 99 14.47 -5.46 2.16
C SER A 99 13.42 -6.37 1.53
#